data_AF-A0A0N5BCH2-F1
#
_entry.id   AF-A0A0N5BCH2-F1
#
_cell.length_a   1.000
_cell.length_b   1.000
_cell.length_c   1.000
_cell.angle_alpha   90.00
_cell.angle_beta   90.00
_cell.angle_gamma   90.00
#
_symmetry.space_group_name_H-M   'P 1'
#
loop_
_entity.id
_entity.type
_entity.pdbx_description
1 polymer ?
#
loop_
_entity_poly.entity_id
_entity_poly.type
_entity_poly.pdbx_seq_one_letter_code
_entity_poly.pdbx_strand_id
1 'polypeptide(L)'
;MQGDEIMDIFAYPFRHSKRYDKKALKNEQKYSKTLILLIREFSKSGHPSKRWAKFKDPNTTAFVFNGKLDLKKSLKQKDVLPLCSKVNCIIINTRRKLQNEVIVTTTTQATTTTKKKSVFDKIKVRFKEHF
;
A
#
# COMPACT_ATOMS: atom_id res chain seq x y z
N MET A 1 -17.45 6.17 -8.71
CA MET A 1 -16.46 6.30 -9.79
C MET A 1 -15.15 5.68 -9.33
N GLN A 2 -14.27 5.30 -10.25
CA GLN A 2 -12.91 4.89 -9.91
C GLN A 2 -12.15 6.11 -9.36
N GLY A 3 -11.56 6.01 -8.17
CA GLY A 3 -10.79 7.10 -7.55
C GLY A 3 -11.54 7.95 -6.52
N ASP A 4 -12.83 7.71 -6.29
CA ASP A 4 -13.58 8.43 -5.24
C ASP A 4 -12.98 8.18 -3.85
N GLU A 5 -12.43 6.98 -3.63
CA GLU A 5 -11.79 6.58 -2.38
C GLU A 5 -10.56 7.44 -2.01
N ILE A 6 -9.91 8.05 -3.01
CA ILE A 6 -8.76 8.93 -2.81
C ILE A 6 -9.20 10.14 -1.97
N MET A 7 -10.37 10.70 -2.26
CA MET A 7 -10.88 11.88 -1.56
C MET A 7 -11.13 11.58 -0.09
N ASP A 8 -11.62 10.37 0.22
CA ASP A 8 -11.83 9.92 1.58
C ASP A 8 -10.53 9.65 2.34
N ILE A 9 -9.54 9.01 1.69
CA ILE A 9 -8.21 8.80 2.26
C ILE A 9 -7.57 10.12 2.65
N PHE A 10 -7.76 11.15 1.82
CA PHE A 10 -7.21 12.46 2.10
C PHE A 10 -8.12 13.34 2.95
N ALA A 11 -9.17 12.86 3.64
CA ALA A 11 -10.00 13.72 4.52
C ALA A 11 -10.75 14.86 3.80
N TYR A 12 -11.09 14.71 2.52
CA TYR A 12 -11.79 15.74 1.76
C TYR A 12 -13.17 16.13 2.34
N PRO A 13 -14.00 15.21 2.89
CA PRO A 13 -15.24 15.58 3.60
C PRO A 13 -15.05 16.51 4.80
N PHE A 14 -13.86 16.52 5.40
CA PHE A 14 -13.51 17.44 6.48
C PHE A 14 -13.07 18.80 5.94
N ARG A 15 -12.18 18.82 4.93
CA ARG A 15 -11.65 20.07 4.35
C ARG A 15 -12.65 20.84 3.51
N HIS A 16 -13.56 20.14 2.84
CA HIS A 16 -14.48 20.72 1.87
C HIS A 16 -15.93 20.32 2.19
N SER A 17 -16.30 20.36 3.47
CA SER A 17 -17.63 19.98 3.96
C SER A 17 -18.79 20.70 3.25
N LYS A 18 -18.57 21.94 2.78
CA LYS A 18 -19.54 22.71 1.99
C LYS A 18 -19.89 22.11 0.63
N ARG A 19 -19.05 21.21 0.09
CA ARG A 19 -19.25 20.53 -1.21
C ARG A 19 -20.10 19.26 -1.08
N TYR A 20 -20.52 18.90 0.14
CA TYR A 20 -21.31 17.71 0.41
C TYR A 20 -22.74 18.09 0.81
N ASP A 21 -23.70 17.23 0.47
CA ASP A 21 -25.05 17.33 1.02
C ASP A 21 -24.97 17.23 2.56
N LYS A 22 -25.64 18.16 3.26
CA LYS A 22 -25.71 18.21 4.73
C LYS A 22 -26.22 16.89 5.32
N LYS A 23 -27.11 16.17 4.62
CA LYS A 23 -27.65 14.88 5.06
C LYS A 23 -26.61 13.74 4.97
N ALA A 24 -25.72 13.80 3.98
CA ALA A 24 -24.69 12.78 3.74
C ALA A 24 -23.36 13.07 4.45
N LEU A 25 -23.04 14.35 4.70
CA LEU A 25 -21.75 14.82 5.21
C LEU A 25 -21.25 14.04 6.44
N LYS A 26 -22.13 13.77 7.42
CA LYS A 26 -21.75 13.01 8.62
C LYS A 26 -21.29 11.58 8.29
N ASN A 27 -21.93 10.94 7.32
CA ASN A 27 -21.58 9.59 6.90
C ASN A 27 -20.26 9.59 6.13
N GLU A 28 -20.06 10.55 5.22
CA GLU A 28 -18.81 10.72 4.47
C GLU A 28 -17.62 11.00 5.39
N GLN A 29 -17.79 11.90 6.37
CA GLN A 29 -16.78 12.16 7.39
C GLN A 29 -16.46 10.91 8.24
N LYS A 30 -17.48 10.15 8.63
CA LYS A 30 -17.29 8.91 9.39
C LYS A 30 -16.55 7.85 8.58
N TYR A 31 -16.88 7.73 7.31
CA TYR A 31 -16.24 6.81 6.37
C TYR A 31 -14.76 7.19 6.18
N SER A 32 -14.49 8.43 5.78
CA SER A 32 -13.14 8.99 5.63
C SER A 32 -12.29 8.85 6.90
N LYS A 33 -12.84 9.19 8.07
CA LYS A 33 -12.15 9.02 9.36
C LYS A 33 -11.70 7.59 9.58
N THR A 34 -12.56 6.61 9.24
CA THR A 34 -12.23 5.21 9.51
C THR A 34 -11.19 4.68 8.52
N LEU A 35 -11.24 5.09 7.24
CA LEU A 35 -10.20 4.82 6.26
C LEU A 35 -8.83 5.37 6.70
N ILE A 36 -8.79 6.63 7.15
CA ILE A 36 -7.57 7.26 7.65
C ILE A 36 -7.01 6.52 8.86
N LEU A 37 -7.85 6.20 9.84
CA LEU A 37 -7.42 5.44 11.02
C LEU A 37 -6.85 4.08 10.65
N LEU A 38 -7.49 3.41 9.69
CA LEU A 38 -7.07 2.09 9.29
C LEU A 38 -5.75 2.12 8.51
N ILE A 39 -5.54 3.11 7.64
CA ILE A 39 -4.25 3.36 6.99
C ILE A 39 -3.19 3.70 8.03
N ARG A 40 -3.51 4.55 9.02
CA ARG A 40 -2.59 4.90 10.11
C ARG A 40 -2.12 3.67 10.87
N GLU A 41 -3.04 2.79 11.29
CA GLU A 41 -2.68 1.57 12.02
C GLU A 41 -1.84 0.62 11.17
N PHE A 42 -2.16 0.49 9.88
CA PHE A 42 -1.35 -0.27 8.94
C PHE A 42 0.07 0.31 8.80
N SER A 43 0.20 1.63 8.60
CA SER A 43 1.50 2.29 8.49
C SER A 43 2.33 2.16 9.75
N LYS A 44 1.69 2.13 10.94
CA LYS A 44 2.37 2.03 12.23
C LYS A 44 2.84 0.60 12.55
N SER A 45 2.03 -0.41 12.26
CA SER A 45 2.21 -1.77 12.78
C SER A 45 2.28 -2.86 11.71
N GLY A 46 2.01 -2.53 10.45
CA GLY A 46 1.76 -3.50 9.37
C GLY A 46 0.41 -4.23 9.49
N HIS A 47 -0.37 -3.97 10.54
CA HIS A 47 -1.62 -4.68 10.86
C HIS A 47 -2.78 -3.66 10.98
N PRO A 48 -3.64 -3.52 9.95
CA PRO A 48 -4.65 -2.45 9.91
C PRO A 48 -5.76 -2.63 10.95
N SER A 49 -6.17 -3.88 11.22
CA SER A 49 -7.12 -4.23 12.27
C SER A 49 -7.17 -5.74 12.48
N LYS A 50 -7.78 -6.21 13.58
CA LYS A 50 -8.08 -7.64 13.79
C LYS A 50 -9.07 -8.22 12.77
N ARG A 51 -9.85 -7.38 12.10
CA ARG A 51 -10.89 -7.79 11.13
C ARG A 51 -10.38 -7.82 9.69
N TRP A 52 -9.31 -7.10 9.40
CA TRP A 52 -8.63 -7.18 8.12
C TRP A 52 -7.58 -8.29 8.19
N ALA A 53 -7.99 -9.48 7.77
CA ALA A 53 -7.11 -10.63 7.70
C ALA A 53 -6.02 -10.43 6.63
N LYS A 54 -4.81 -10.89 6.93
CA LYS A 54 -3.74 -10.98 5.93
C LYS A 54 -4.19 -11.91 4.81
N PHE A 55 -4.00 -11.47 3.56
CA PHE A 55 -4.23 -12.31 2.39
C PHE A 55 -3.32 -13.54 2.43
N LYS A 56 -3.91 -14.74 2.45
CA LYS A 56 -3.17 -16.02 2.44
C LYS A 56 -3.37 -16.77 1.14
N ASP A 57 -4.61 -16.82 0.68
CA ASP A 57 -5.05 -17.58 -0.48
C ASP A 57 -6.33 -16.93 -1.06
N PRO A 58 -6.73 -17.30 -2.30
CA PRO A 58 -7.90 -16.71 -2.95
C PRO A 58 -9.22 -16.82 -2.17
N ASN A 59 -9.34 -17.75 -1.21
CA ASN A 59 -10.53 -17.86 -0.36
C ASN A 59 -10.50 -16.90 0.84
N THR A 60 -9.41 -16.14 1.03
CA THR A 60 -9.31 -15.14 2.08
C THR A 60 -10.42 -14.11 1.89
N THR A 61 -11.12 -13.79 2.97
CA THR A 61 -12.15 -12.76 2.94
C THR A 61 -11.51 -11.38 2.83
N ALA A 62 -12.01 -10.59 1.89
CA ALA A 62 -11.59 -9.21 1.74
C ALA A 62 -12.46 -8.31 2.59
N PHE A 63 -11.81 -7.26 3.09
CA PHE A 63 -12.50 -6.13 3.63
C PHE A 63 -12.98 -5.24 2.47
N VAL A 64 -14.29 -5.01 2.39
CA VAL A 64 -14.89 -4.30 1.26
C VAL A 64 -15.20 -2.85 1.65
N PHE A 65 -14.62 -1.92 0.90
CA PHE A 65 -14.88 -0.50 0.98
C PHE A 65 -15.97 -0.14 -0.04
N ASN A 66 -17.21 0.06 0.41
CA ASN A 66 -18.35 0.34 -0.48
C ASN A 66 -19.17 1.55 0.00
N GLY A 67 -18.52 2.67 0.34
CA GLY A 67 -19.15 3.91 0.82
C GLY A 67 -19.85 3.81 2.21
N LYS A 68 -20.07 2.59 2.69
CA LYS A 68 -20.43 2.27 4.08
C LYS A 68 -19.42 1.28 4.60
N LEU A 69 -18.70 1.68 5.63
CA LEU A 69 -17.71 0.82 6.27
C LEU A 69 -18.42 -0.09 7.29
N ASP A 70 -19.02 -1.17 6.80
CA ASP A 70 -19.62 -2.18 7.67
C ASP A 70 -18.55 -3.20 8.09
N LEU A 71 -17.87 -2.91 9.20
CA LEU A 71 -16.80 -3.76 9.76
C LEU A 71 -17.25 -5.19 10.08
N LYS A 72 -18.54 -5.50 9.99
CA LYS A 72 -19.11 -6.83 10.21
C LYS A 72 -19.31 -7.62 8.92
N LYS A 73 -19.35 -6.96 7.76
CA LYS A 73 -19.54 -7.61 6.46
C LYS A 73 -18.19 -7.79 5.78
N SER A 74 -17.73 -9.03 5.73
CA SER A 74 -16.64 -9.42 4.85
C SER A 74 -17.22 -10.20 3.68
N LEU A 75 -16.72 -9.95 2.47
CA LEU A 75 -17.08 -10.72 1.29
C LEU A 75 -15.90 -11.62 0.94
N LYS A 76 -16.20 -12.85 0.50
CA LYS A 76 -15.16 -13.67 -0.13
C LYS A 76 -14.66 -12.94 -1.36
N GLN A 77 -13.35 -12.82 -1.46
CA GLN A 77 -12.73 -12.14 -2.59
C GLN A 77 -12.90 -13.07 -3.80
N LYS A 78 -13.62 -12.60 -4.83
CA LYS A 78 -13.67 -13.28 -6.13
C LYS A 78 -12.55 -12.69 -6.99
N ASP A 79 -11.93 -13.53 -7.81
CA ASP A 79 -10.96 -13.13 -8.84
C ASP A 79 -9.67 -12.47 -8.31
N VAL A 80 -9.18 -12.92 -7.14
CA VAL A 80 -7.85 -12.52 -6.70
C VAL A 80 -6.80 -13.35 -7.40
N LEU A 81 -6.07 -12.71 -8.31
CA LEU A 81 -4.84 -13.29 -8.83
C LEU A 81 -3.81 -13.29 -7.69
N PRO A 82 -3.38 -14.46 -7.19
CA PRO A 82 -2.24 -14.49 -6.27
C PRO A 82 -1.05 -13.81 -6.96
N LEU A 83 -0.25 -13.08 -6.18
CA LEU A 83 0.95 -12.43 -6.70
C LEU A 83 1.73 -13.45 -7.53
N CYS A 84 1.84 -13.21 -8.83
CA CYS A 84 2.45 -14.16 -9.77
C CYS A 84 3.78 -14.65 -9.18
N SER A 85 3.96 -15.96 -9.10
CA SER A 85 5.13 -16.58 -8.46
C SER A 85 6.44 -16.01 -9.01
N LYS A 86 6.49 -15.70 -10.32
CA LYS A 86 7.61 -15.01 -10.97
C LYS A 86 7.86 -13.61 -10.38
N VAL A 87 6.82 -12.80 -10.21
CA VAL A 87 6.93 -11.45 -9.63
C VAL A 87 7.37 -11.53 -8.16
N ASN A 88 6.82 -12.47 -7.39
CA ASN A 88 7.22 -12.68 -6.01
C ASN A 88 8.71 -13.09 -5.90
N CYS A 89 9.17 -13.99 -6.76
CA CYS A 89 10.59 -14.36 -6.84
C CYS A 89 11.49 -13.15 -7.17
N ILE A 90 11.09 -12.30 -8.11
CA ILE A 90 11.84 -11.07 -8.43
C ILE A 90 11.94 -10.16 -7.21
N ILE A 91 10.83 -9.94 -6.48
CA ILE A 91 10.81 -9.10 -5.27
C ILE A 91 11.72 -9.68 -4.19
N ILE A 92 11.65 -10.98 -3.92
CA ILE A 92 12.47 -11.66 -2.91
C ILE A 92 13.96 -11.57 -3.27
N ASN A 93 14.32 -11.86 -4.52
CA ASN A 93 15.71 -11.81 -4.98
C ASN A 93 16.27 -10.39 -4.92
N THR A 94 15.46 -9.38 -5.27
CA THR A 94 15.86 -7.97 -5.19
C THR A 94 16.09 -7.55 -3.74
N ARG A 95 15.21 -7.95 -2.81
CA ARG A 95 15.39 -7.68 -1.37
C ARG A 95 16.66 -8.31 -0.80
N ARG A 96 16.95 -9.57 -1.14
CA ARG A 96 18.19 -10.25 -0.72
C ARG A 96 19.42 -9.52 -1.23
N LYS A 97 19.42 -9.08 -2.49
CA LYS A 97 20.54 -8.33 -3.07
C LYS A 97 20.75 -6.98 -2.37
N LEU A 98 19.68 -6.24 -2.07
CA LEU A 98 19.78 -4.98 -1.33
C LEU A 98 20.33 -5.19 0.09
N GLN A 99 19.91 -6.24 0.78
CA GLN A 99 20.46 -6.57 2.11
C GLN A 99 21.94 -6.94 2.05
N ASN A 100 22.34 -7.69 1.02
CA ASN A 100 23.74 -8.04 0.81
C ASN A 100 24.60 -6.84 0.40
N GLU A 101 24.08 -5.93 -0.43
CA GLU A 101 24.78 -4.68 -0.80
C GLU A 101 24.95 -3.73 0.39
N VAL A 102 23.96 -3.67 1.29
CA VAL A 102 24.09 -2.91 2.55
C VAL A 102 25.22 -3.48 3.41
N ILE A 103 25.33 -4.81 3.56
CA ILE A 103 26.39 -5.47 4.32
C ILE A 103 27.78 -5.24 3.68
N VAL A 104 27.88 -5.33 2.36
CA VAL A 104 29.15 -5.06 1.63
C VAL A 104 29.54 -3.58 1.78
N THR A 105 28.58 -2.65 1.83
CA THR A 105 28.90 -1.24 2.03
C THR A 105 29.35 -0.94 3.46
N THR A 106 28.87 -1.67 4.48
CA THR A 106 29.36 -1.52 5.87
C THR A 106 30.75 -2.12 6.07
N THR A 107 31.15 -3.12 5.29
CA THR A 107 32.51 -3.71 5.35
C THR A 107 33.50 -3.01 4.41
N THR A 108 33.02 -2.36 3.34
CA THR A 108 33.82 -1.61 2.36
C THR A 108 33.62 -0.10 2.51
N GLN A 109 33.69 0.41 3.74
CA GLN A 109 33.88 1.85 4.00
C GLN A 109 35.16 2.11 4.81
N ALA A 110 36.17 1.26 4.62
CA ALA A 110 37.54 1.73 4.66
C ALA A 110 37.98 2.02 3.22
N THR A 111 38.25 3.31 2.97
CA THR A 111 38.97 3.89 1.83
C THR A 111 38.25 4.13 0.48
N THR A 112 38.15 5.45 0.21
CA THR A 112 38.24 6.19 -1.06
C THR A 112 37.00 6.44 -1.94
N THR A 113 36.78 7.75 -2.12
CA THR A 113 35.88 8.55 -2.95
C THR A 113 35.87 8.20 -4.44
N THR A 114 34.70 8.30 -5.11
CA THR A 114 34.41 9.22 -6.26
C THR A 114 33.01 8.95 -6.91
N LYS A 115 32.25 10.03 -7.16
CA LYS A 115 31.05 10.25 -8.01
C LYS A 115 29.94 9.16 -8.04
N LYS A 116 28.89 9.38 -7.23
CA LYS A 116 27.59 8.66 -7.28
C LYS A 116 26.76 9.10 -8.50
N LYS A 117 26.64 8.23 -9.51
CA LYS A 117 25.44 8.19 -10.36
C LYS A 117 24.28 7.68 -9.51
N SER A 118 23.12 8.34 -9.58
CA SER A 118 21.97 8.04 -8.74
C SER A 118 21.50 6.60 -8.95
N VAL A 119 21.22 5.88 -7.86
CA VAL A 119 20.68 4.51 -7.87
C VAL A 119 19.40 4.43 -8.72
N PHE A 120 18.64 5.52 -8.81
CA PHE A 120 17.45 5.63 -9.65
C PHE A 120 17.74 5.51 -11.14
N ASP A 121 18.90 5.97 -11.62
CA ASP A 121 19.26 5.88 -13.04
C ASP A 121 19.50 4.43 -13.46
N LYS A 122 20.10 3.62 -12.58
CA LYS A 122 20.35 2.19 -12.82
C LYS A 122 19.06 1.37 -12.80
N ILE A 123 18.09 1.74 -11.96
CA ILE A 123 16.78 1.08 -11.88
C ILE A 123 15.99 1.34 -13.18
N LYS A 124 16.04 2.57 -13.69
CA LYS A 124 15.27 2.98 -14.89
C LYS A 124 15.74 2.28 -16.17
N VAL A 125 17.04 2.00 -16.29
CA VAL A 125 17.60 1.27 -17.44
C VAL A 125 17.14 -0.18 -17.46
N ARG A 126 17.13 -0.88 -16.31
CA ARG A 126 16.73 -2.29 -16.24
C ARG A 126 15.25 -2.55 -16.52
N PHE A 127 14.38 -1.61 -16.17
CA PHE A 127 12.95 -1.76 -16.48
C PHE A 127 12.65 -1.66 -17.98
N LYS A 128 13.51 -0.98 -18.76
CA LYS A 128 13.38 -0.85 -20.22
C LYS A 128 13.84 -2.07 -21.01
N GLU A 129 14.61 -2.98 -20.40
CA GLU A 129 15.13 -4.17 -21.09
C GLU A 129 14.22 -5.40 -20.92
N HIS A 130 13.26 -5.33 -19.99
CA HIS A 130 12.39 -6.45 -19.64
C HIS A 130 10.90 -6.19 -19.94
N PHE A 131 10.56 -5.03 -20.48
CA PHE A 131 9.24 -4.62 -20.96
C PHE A 131 9.41 -3.73 -22.19
#